data_AF-A0A956E747-F1
#
_entry.id   AF-A0A956E747-F1
#
_cell.length_a   1.000
_cell.length_b   1.000
_cell.length_c   1.000
_cell.angle_alpha   90.00
_cell.angle_beta   90.00
_cell.angle_gamma   90.00
#
_symmetry.space_group_name_H-M   'P 1'
#
loop_
_entity.id
_entity.type
_entity.pdbx_description
1 polymer ?
#
loop_
_entity_poly.entity_id
_entity_poly.type
_entity_poly.pdbx_seq_one_letter_code
_entity_poly.pdbx_strand_id
1 'polypeptide(L)'
;LRSDRQIALRDPRRGHQLLGALTGGADPLSPSVRLAPALRQDRLLLQELTAFSKRVVDGYFGALRAAGRSELGAPGRGLVYQLEQEVGCVDARRAREQLALLAPGERARLEERGVVFGKRFVYLSQLLGQRALAHRRAWLCVAAKLPDVPPGAVRLTAQGADGDALRQLGFPRLAQQSIRVDLYERLLTHLAERERSAPSEGFALPVEVCHWLGLPRAELPPLLEALGYAPADRQGSRWRRVRRRAAERRKGSRRRGTQGRQT
;
A
#
# COMPACT_ATOMS: atom_id res chain seq x y z
N LEU A 1 20.36 14.76 -2.22
CA LEU A 1 21.17 13.54 -2.46
C LEU A 1 20.32 12.56 -3.27
N ARG A 2 20.37 12.63 -4.61
CA ARG A 2 19.69 11.64 -5.46
C ARG A 2 20.41 10.32 -5.25
N SER A 3 19.77 9.35 -4.59
CA SER A 3 20.41 8.06 -4.35
C SER A 3 20.73 7.43 -5.70
N ASP A 4 21.96 6.95 -5.85
CA ASP A 4 22.53 6.32 -7.04
C ASP A 4 21.92 4.93 -7.34
N ARG A 5 20.65 4.75 -6.98
CA ARG A 5 19.93 3.49 -7.09
C ARG A 5 19.48 3.30 -8.52
N GLN A 6 19.89 2.18 -9.08
CA GLN A 6 19.58 1.78 -10.44
C GLN A 6 19.25 0.30 -10.50
N ILE A 7 18.46 -0.09 -11.50
CA ILE A 7 18.07 -1.48 -11.71
C ILE A 7 18.58 -1.93 -13.06
N ALA A 8 19.46 -2.92 -13.06
CA ALA A 8 20.04 -3.47 -14.28
C ALA A 8 18.95 -3.96 -15.24
N LEU A 9 19.02 -3.50 -16.48
CA LEU A 9 18.25 -4.00 -17.61
C LEU A 9 19.13 -5.01 -18.36
N ARG A 10 18.64 -6.23 -18.52
CA ARG A 10 19.38 -7.34 -19.14
C ARG A 10 18.56 -7.98 -20.25
N ASP A 11 19.20 -8.36 -21.34
CA ASP A 11 18.56 -9.12 -22.41
C ASP A 11 18.70 -10.64 -22.15
N PRO A 12 17.63 -11.34 -21.75
CA PRO A 12 17.71 -12.78 -21.54
C PRO A 12 18.00 -13.57 -22.83
N ARG A 13 17.70 -13.03 -24.01
CA ARG A 13 17.93 -13.69 -25.30
C ARG A 13 19.40 -13.64 -25.73
N ARG A 14 20.18 -12.75 -25.12
CA ARG A 14 21.62 -12.56 -25.37
C ARG A 14 22.43 -12.90 -24.12
N GLY A 15 22.12 -14.02 -23.47
CA GLY A 15 22.87 -14.49 -22.29
C GLY A 15 22.86 -13.51 -21.11
N HIS A 16 21.76 -12.78 -20.89
CA HIS A 16 21.64 -11.75 -19.85
C HIS A 16 22.63 -10.58 -19.97
N GLN A 17 23.05 -10.25 -21.20
CA GLN A 17 23.86 -9.07 -21.50
C GLN A 17 23.29 -7.82 -20.83
N LEU A 18 24.14 -7.05 -20.16
CA LEU A 18 23.76 -5.79 -19.53
C LEU A 18 23.51 -4.72 -20.62
N LEU A 19 22.26 -4.30 -20.75
CA LEU A 19 21.86 -3.23 -21.69
C LEU A 19 21.99 -1.85 -21.07
N GLY A 20 21.79 -1.74 -19.75
CA GLY A 20 21.77 -0.48 -19.03
C GLY A 20 21.10 -0.61 -17.68
N ALA A 21 20.49 0.47 -17.20
CA ALA A 21 19.73 0.46 -15.96
C ALA A 21 18.53 1.43 -15.99
N LEU A 22 17.47 1.07 -15.27
CA LEU A 22 16.44 2.01 -14.86
C LEU A 22 16.98 2.88 -13.72
N THR A 23 16.70 4.18 -13.80
CA THR A 23 17.12 5.21 -12.86
C THR A 23 15.94 6.15 -12.57
N GLY A 24 16.14 7.11 -11.67
CA GLY A 24 15.06 7.99 -11.22
C GLY A 24 14.63 8.93 -12.32
N GLY A 25 13.33 9.01 -12.56
CA GLY A 25 12.75 10.08 -13.39
C GLY A 25 12.03 11.11 -12.55
N ALA A 26 11.00 11.73 -13.14
CA ALA A 26 10.22 12.78 -12.47
C ALA A 26 9.36 12.24 -11.31
N ASP A 27 8.86 11.01 -11.46
CA ASP A 27 8.04 10.30 -10.49
C ASP A 27 8.28 8.77 -10.59
N PRO A 28 7.83 7.96 -9.62
CA PRO A 28 8.06 6.51 -9.63
C PRO A 28 7.53 5.79 -10.89
N LEU A 29 6.43 6.25 -11.49
CA LEU A 29 5.83 5.67 -12.69
C LEU A 29 6.44 6.21 -14.00
N SER A 30 7.44 7.09 -13.91
CA SER A 30 8.16 7.65 -15.06
C SER A 30 9.67 7.42 -14.95
N PRO A 31 10.18 6.18 -14.78
CA PRO A 31 11.61 5.94 -14.59
C PRO A 31 12.42 6.27 -15.87
N SER A 32 13.63 6.77 -15.68
CA SER A 32 14.56 7.09 -16.78
C SER A 32 15.43 5.88 -17.13
N VAL A 33 15.79 5.72 -18.40
CA VAL A 33 16.73 4.66 -18.85
C VAL A 33 18.12 5.24 -19.06
N ARG A 34 19.14 4.54 -18.58
CA ARG A 34 20.56 4.83 -18.85
C ARG A 34 21.21 3.60 -19.46
N LEU A 35 21.76 3.72 -20.67
CA LEU A 35 22.45 2.60 -21.31
C LEU A 35 23.80 2.31 -20.64
N ALA A 36 24.24 1.05 -20.75
CA ALA A 36 25.57 0.62 -20.34
C ALA A 36 26.65 1.38 -21.14
N PRO A 37 27.86 1.59 -20.60
CA PRO A 37 28.91 2.37 -21.27
C PRO A 37 29.19 1.94 -22.71
N ALA A 38 29.23 0.63 -22.97
CA ALA A 38 29.47 0.06 -24.30
C ALA A 38 28.34 0.34 -25.31
N LEU A 39 27.14 0.66 -24.84
CA LEU A 39 25.94 0.90 -25.67
C LEU A 39 25.50 2.37 -25.62
N ARG A 40 26.28 3.26 -24.99
CA ARG A 40 25.84 4.62 -24.64
C ARG A 40 25.43 5.49 -25.84
N GLN A 41 25.98 5.21 -27.03
CA GLN A 41 25.67 5.95 -28.26
C GLN A 41 24.51 5.33 -29.06
N ASP A 42 23.97 4.18 -28.63
CA ASP A 42 22.87 3.50 -29.31
C ASP A 42 21.53 4.21 -29.03
N ARG A 43 21.20 5.18 -29.88
CA ARG A 43 19.97 5.97 -29.74
C ARG A 43 18.70 5.15 -29.93
N LEU A 44 18.75 4.13 -30.80
CA LEU A 44 17.60 3.27 -31.08
C LEU A 44 17.29 2.41 -29.85
N LEU A 45 18.30 1.77 -29.28
CA LEU A 45 18.13 0.98 -28.05
C LEU A 45 17.61 1.84 -26.88
N LEU A 46 18.12 3.07 -26.72
CA LEU A 46 17.62 3.97 -25.70
C LEU A 46 16.13 4.31 -25.90
N GLN A 47 15.72 4.61 -27.12
CA GLN A 47 14.32 4.88 -27.47
C GLN A 47 13.43 3.66 -27.22
N GLU A 48 13.88 2.48 -27.63
CA GLU A 48 13.16 1.21 -27.44
C GLU A 48 12.96 0.87 -25.96
N LEU A 49 14.02 0.95 -25.15
CA LEU A 49 13.94 0.66 -23.71
C LEU A 49 13.08 1.69 -22.97
N THR A 50 13.16 2.96 -23.38
CA THR A 50 12.30 4.02 -22.83
C THR A 50 10.83 3.77 -23.18
N ALA A 51 10.53 3.47 -24.44
CA ALA A 51 9.19 3.13 -24.89
C ALA A 51 8.68 1.84 -24.24
N PHE A 52 9.54 0.84 -24.04
CA PHE A 52 9.22 -0.38 -23.30
C PHE A 52 8.83 -0.05 -21.85
N SER A 53 9.64 0.73 -21.14
CA SER A 53 9.35 1.12 -19.76
C SER A 53 7.98 1.81 -19.63
N LYS A 54 7.71 2.77 -20.52
CA LYS A 54 6.42 3.46 -20.61
C LYS A 54 5.27 2.49 -20.89
N ARG A 55 5.43 1.57 -21.86
CA ARG A 55 4.41 0.55 -22.17
C ARG A 55 4.10 -0.36 -20.99
N VAL A 56 5.09 -0.73 -20.19
CA VAL A 56 4.86 -1.55 -18.98
C VAL A 56 3.99 -0.77 -17.99
N VAL A 57 4.28 0.50 -17.73
CA VAL A 57 3.46 1.35 -16.84
C VAL A 57 2.05 1.55 -17.40
N ASP A 58 1.95 1.89 -18.69
CA ASP A 58 0.66 2.10 -19.38
C ASP A 58 -0.18 0.81 -19.42
N GLY A 59 0.45 -0.37 -19.43
CA GLY A 59 -0.24 -1.65 -19.31
C GLY A 59 -1.01 -1.82 -17.99
N TYR A 60 -0.63 -1.11 -16.92
CA TYR A 60 -1.33 -1.15 -15.64
C TYR A 60 -2.19 0.09 -15.37
N PHE A 61 -1.76 1.27 -15.80
CA PHE A 61 -2.45 2.53 -15.49
C PHE A 61 -3.23 3.13 -16.67
N GLY A 62 -3.00 2.66 -17.91
CA GLY A 62 -3.57 3.24 -19.12
C GLY A 62 -5.10 3.24 -19.13
N ALA A 63 -5.72 2.11 -18.78
CA ALA A 63 -7.17 2.00 -18.71
C ALA A 63 -7.78 2.93 -17.63
N LEU A 64 -7.09 3.09 -16.50
CA LEU A 64 -7.52 3.98 -15.42
C LEU A 64 -7.38 5.46 -15.82
N ARG A 65 -6.26 5.83 -16.46
CA ARG A 65 -6.01 7.17 -17.02
C ARG A 65 -7.07 7.55 -18.05
N ALA A 66 -7.41 6.61 -18.95
CA ALA A 66 -8.44 6.82 -19.97
C ALA A 66 -9.80 7.12 -19.31
N ALA A 67 -10.23 6.28 -18.37
CA ALA A 67 -11.47 6.50 -17.63
C ALA A 67 -11.46 7.87 -16.91
N GLY A 68 -10.33 8.24 -16.31
CA GLY A 68 -10.15 9.59 -15.74
C GLY A 68 -10.46 10.71 -16.72
N ARG A 69 -10.04 10.61 -17.98
CA ARG A 69 -10.22 11.69 -18.97
C ARG A 69 -11.65 11.79 -19.52
N SER A 70 -12.33 10.66 -19.70
CA SER A 70 -13.60 10.61 -20.45
C SER A 70 -14.82 10.23 -19.62
N GLU A 71 -14.65 9.56 -18.48
CA GLU A 71 -15.74 8.90 -17.76
C GLU A 71 -15.91 9.41 -16.32
N LEU A 72 -14.94 10.16 -15.79
CA LEU A 72 -14.89 10.63 -14.41
C LEU A 72 -14.88 12.16 -14.31
N GLY A 73 -15.62 12.67 -13.33
CA GLY A 73 -15.59 14.04 -12.83
C GLY A 73 -14.31 14.36 -12.05
N ALA A 74 -14.22 15.59 -11.54
CA ALA A 74 -13.02 16.08 -10.88
C ALA A 74 -12.57 15.23 -9.67
N PRO A 75 -13.47 14.75 -8.77
CA PRO A 75 -13.08 13.88 -7.66
C PRO A 75 -12.50 12.53 -8.12
N GLY A 76 -13.15 11.88 -9.10
CA GLY A 76 -12.67 10.63 -9.69
C GLY A 76 -11.30 10.79 -10.34
N ARG A 77 -11.09 11.86 -11.12
CA ARG A 77 -9.75 12.19 -11.68
C ARG A 77 -8.70 12.42 -10.61
N GLY A 78 -9.06 13.12 -9.53
CA GLY A 78 -8.18 13.32 -8.39
C GLY A 78 -7.77 12.00 -7.73
N LEU A 79 -8.71 11.06 -7.59
CA LEU A 79 -8.42 9.72 -7.06
C LEU A 79 -7.50 8.92 -7.99
N VAL A 80 -7.73 8.96 -9.31
CA VAL A 80 -6.83 8.35 -10.30
C VAL A 80 -5.42 8.91 -10.15
N TYR A 81 -5.27 10.23 -10.10
CA TYR A 81 -3.98 10.88 -9.90
C TYR A 81 -3.30 10.44 -8.60
N GLN A 82 -4.02 10.36 -7.48
CA GLN A 82 -3.47 9.88 -6.21
C GLN A 82 -3.02 8.41 -6.29
N LEU A 83 -3.80 7.56 -6.96
CA LEU A 83 -3.42 6.17 -7.20
C LEU A 83 -2.12 6.11 -8.00
N GLU A 84 -1.91 6.96 -9.00
CA GLU A 84 -0.65 7.01 -9.72
C GLU A 84 0.53 7.46 -8.85
N GLN A 85 0.36 8.53 -8.08
CA GLN A 85 1.40 9.06 -7.20
C GLN A 85 1.80 8.07 -6.10
N GLU A 86 0.87 7.26 -5.61
CA GLU A 86 1.13 6.20 -4.63
C GLU A 86 1.27 4.81 -5.28
N VAL A 87 1.59 4.78 -6.57
CA VAL A 87 1.94 3.57 -7.35
C VAL A 87 0.86 2.48 -7.26
N GLY A 88 -0.38 2.88 -7.03
CA GLY A 88 -1.60 2.06 -7.01
C GLY A 88 -2.05 1.58 -5.64
N CYS A 89 -1.60 2.18 -4.54
CA CYS A 89 -2.12 1.89 -3.19
C CYS A 89 -2.10 3.15 -2.32
N VAL A 90 -3.29 3.72 -2.08
CA VAL A 90 -3.50 4.97 -1.34
C VAL A 90 -4.13 4.68 0.01
N ASP A 91 -3.68 5.37 1.07
CA ASP A 91 -4.42 5.39 2.34
C ASP A 91 -5.73 6.15 2.13
N ALA A 92 -6.87 5.51 2.35
CA ALA A 92 -8.20 6.08 2.14
C ALA A 92 -8.43 7.38 2.92
N ARG A 93 -7.68 7.63 3.99
CA ARG A 93 -7.73 8.91 4.73
C ARG A 93 -7.14 10.07 3.93
N ARG A 94 -6.14 9.82 3.08
CA ARG A 94 -5.52 10.81 2.19
C ARG A 94 -6.43 11.13 1.01
N ALA A 95 -7.25 10.17 0.59
CA ALA A 95 -8.24 10.31 -0.49
C ALA A 95 -9.66 10.67 0.01
N ARG A 96 -9.83 11.02 1.29
CA ARG A 96 -11.15 11.10 1.92
C ARG A 96 -12.11 12.06 1.19
N GLU A 97 -11.60 13.22 0.80
CA GLU A 97 -12.39 14.23 0.10
C GLU A 97 -12.84 13.73 -1.27
N GLN A 98 -11.93 13.16 -2.05
CA GLN A 98 -12.25 12.59 -3.36
C GLN A 98 -13.28 11.46 -3.22
N LEU A 99 -13.08 10.56 -2.24
CA LEU A 99 -13.98 9.45 -1.96
C LEU A 99 -15.38 9.90 -1.55
N ALA A 100 -15.49 10.97 -0.77
CA ALA A 100 -16.78 11.52 -0.33
C ALA A 100 -17.55 12.23 -1.46
N LEU A 101 -16.83 12.73 -2.46
CA LEU A 101 -17.39 13.53 -3.56
C LEU A 101 -17.53 12.75 -4.89
N LEU A 102 -17.22 11.44 -4.91
CA LEU A 102 -17.46 10.61 -6.08
C LEU A 102 -18.94 10.67 -6.48
N ALA A 103 -19.20 10.95 -7.75
CA ALA A 103 -20.55 10.98 -8.28
C ALA A 103 -21.15 9.56 -8.35
N PRO A 104 -22.49 9.42 -8.39
CA PRO A 104 -23.14 8.13 -8.56
C PRO A 104 -22.59 7.38 -9.78
N GLY A 105 -22.24 6.10 -9.59
CA GLY A 105 -21.70 5.23 -10.65
C GLY A 105 -20.19 5.35 -10.90
N GLU A 106 -19.51 6.42 -10.48
CA GLU A 106 -18.05 6.55 -10.68
C GLU A 106 -17.27 5.46 -9.94
N ARG A 107 -17.74 5.09 -8.75
CA ARG A 107 -17.14 4.01 -7.98
C ARG A 107 -17.16 2.69 -8.76
N ALA A 108 -18.29 2.36 -9.39
CA ALA A 108 -18.43 1.15 -10.19
C ALA A 108 -17.50 1.17 -11.41
N ARG A 109 -17.42 2.30 -12.12
CA ARG A 109 -16.47 2.49 -13.25
C ARG A 109 -15.01 2.32 -12.83
N LEU A 110 -14.65 2.81 -11.64
CA LEU A 110 -13.31 2.62 -11.08
C LEU A 110 -13.06 1.15 -10.69
N GLU A 111 -14.06 0.47 -10.11
CA GLU A 111 -14.01 -0.97 -9.77
C GLU A 111 -13.84 -1.84 -11.03
N GLU A 112 -14.52 -1.51 -12.12
CA GLU A 112 -14.35 -2.16 -13.44
C GLU A 112 -12.93 -2.03 -14.00
N ARG A 113 -12.17 -1.01 -13.57
CA ARG A 113 -10.75 -0.82 -13.90
C ARG A 113 -9.80 -1.34 -12.83
N GLY A 114 -10.29 -2.18 -11.94
CA GLY A 114 -9.50 -2.90 -10.95
C GLY A 114 -9.20 -2.11 -9.68
N VAL A 115 -9.84 -0.96 -9.46
CA VAL A 115 -9.75 -0.23 -8.18
C VAL A 115 -10.58 -0.95 -7.13
N VAL A 116 -9.95 -1.32 -6.03
CA VAL A 116 -10.62 -1.87 -4.86
C VAL A 116 -10.70 -0.81 -3.78
N PHE A 117 -11.93 -0.55 -3.33
CA PHE A 117 -12.22 0.40 -2.26
C PHE A 117 -12.30 -0.34 -0.92
N GLY A 118 -11.15 -0.51 -0.27
CA GLY A 118 -11.06 -1.04 1.08
C GLY A 118 -11.51 -0.05 2.16
N LYS A 119 -11.49 -0.52 3.40
CA LYS A 119 -11.77 0.27 4.60
C LYS A 119 -10.63 1.22 4.95
N ARG A 120 -9.38 0.82 4.72
CA ARG A 120 -8.19 1.61 5.04
C ARG A 120 -7.42 2.05 3.80
N PHE A 121 -7.46 1.27 2.74
CA PHE A 121 -6.71 1.52 1.51
C PHE A 121 -7.62 1.43 0.29
N VAL A 122 -7.32 2.28 -0.69
CA VAL A 122 -7.84 2.17 -2.05
C VAL A 122 -6.68 1.73 -2.93
N TYR A 123 -6.82 0.63 -3.65
CA TYR A 123 -5.68 0.02 -4.34
C TYR A 123 -6.07 -0.65 -5.66
N LEU A 124 -5.10 -0.84 -6.55
CA LEU A 124 -5.29 -1.59 -7.80
C LEU A 124 -5.00 -3.07 -7.56
N SER A 125 -6.03 -3.93 -7.67
CA SER A 125 -5.90 -5.37 -7.42
C SER A 125 -4.93 -6.05 -8.37
N GLN A 126 -4.93 -5.64 -9.65
CA GLN A 126 -4.03 -6.16 -10.67
C GLN A 126 -2.54 -5.92 -10.39
N LEU A 127 -2.21 -4.94 -9.54
CA LEU A 127 -0.83 -4.66 -9.13
C LEU A 127 -0.30 -5.58 -8.03
N LEU A 128 -1.12 -6.53 -7.53
CA LEU A 128 -0.72 -7.51 -6.52
C LEU A 128 -0.23 -8.84 -7.12
N GLY A 129 -0.37 -9.03 -8.44
CA GLY A 129 0.18 -10.18 -9.14
C GLY A 129 1.71 -10.19 -9.09
N GLN A 130 2.34 -11.36 -9.09
CA GLN A 130 3.79 -11.54 -8.94
C GLN A 130 4.60 -10.64 -9.90
N ARG A 131 4.26 -10.65 -11.19
CA ARG A 131 4.94 -9.82 -12.20
C ARG A 131 4.72 -8.32 -11.95
N ALA A 132 3.51 -7.94 -11.58
CA ALA A 132 3.18 -6.55 -11.29
C ALA A 132 3.94 -6.05 -10.05
N LEU A 133 4.04 -6.86 -8.99
CA LEU A 133 4.84 -6.56 -7.81
C LEU A 133 6.33 -6.40 -8.15
N ALA A 134 6.87 -7.23 -9.04
CA ALA A 134 8.25 -7.08 -9.51
C ALA A 134 8.48 -5.76 -10.25
N HIS A 135 7.57 -5.37 -11.15
CA HIS A 135 7.62 -4.08 -11.85
C HIS A 135 7.44 -2.91 -10.88
N ARG A 136 6.46 -2.98 -9.99
CA ARG A 136 6.17 -2.00 -8.94
C ARG A 136 7.35 -1.77 -8.01
N ARG A 137 8.00 -2.85 -7.60
CA ARG A 137 9.25 -2.79 -6.84
C ARG A 137 10.35 -2.12 -7.64
N ALA A 138 10.47 -2.45 -8.93
CA ALA A 138 11.51 -1.86 -9.77
C ALA A 138 11.35 -0.33 -9.89
N TRP A 139 10.13 0.15 -10.07
CA TRP A 139 9.80 1.58 -10.08
C TRP A 139 10.17 2.29 -8.77
N LEU A 140 9.84 1.67 -7.64
CA LEU A 140 10.05 2.25 -6.31
C LEU A 140 11.49 2.15 -5.79
N CYS A 141 12.23 1.11 -6.19
CA CYS A 141 13.60 0.86 -5.72
C CYS A 141 14.56 1.98 -6.09
N VAL A 142 14.19 2.83 -7.06
CA VAL A 142 14.98 4.01 -7.38
C VAL A 142 14.89 5.09 -6.30
N ALA A 143 13.73 5.22 -5.64
CA ALA A 143 13.51 6.21 -4.58
C ALA A 143 13.78 5.66 -3.17
N ALA A 144 13.46 4.39 -2.93
CA ALA A 144 13.52 3.77 -1.61
C ALA A 144 14.25 2.42 -1.62
N LYS A 145 14.86 2.04 -0.49
CA LYS A 145 15.35 0.67 -0.30
C LYS A 145 14.15 -0.20 0.08
N LEU A 146 13.78 -1.10 -0.81
CA LEU A 146 12.71 -2.07 -0.58
C LEU A 146 13.27 -3.48 -0.39
N PRO A 147 12.62 -4.32 0.43
CA PRO A 147 12.95 -5.74 0.51
C PRO A 147 12.70 -6.42 -0.84
N ASP A 148 13.27 -7.62 -1.02
CA ASP A 148 12.80 -8.52 -2.07
C ASP A 148 11.37 -8.98 -1.76
N VAL A 149 10.62 -9.28 -2.82
CA VAL A 149 9.24 -9.78 -2.74
C VAL A 149 9.22 -11.20 -3.28
N PRO A 150 9.24 -12.22 -2.40
CA PRO A 150 9.15 -13.60 -2.83
C PRO A 150 7.86 -13.89 -3.63
N PRO A 151 7.87 -14.88 -4.54
CA PRO A 151 6.67 -15.37 -5.18
C PRO A 151 5.58 -15.72 -4.15
N GLY A 152 4.35 -15.24 -4.36
CA GLY A 152 3.23 -15.53 -3.47
C GLY A 152 3.30 -14.87 -2.09
N ALA A 153 4.23 -13.94 -1.84
CA ALA A 153 4.37 -13.28 -0.55
C ALA A 153 3.04 -12.64 -0.10
N VAL A 154 2.58 -13.06 1.08
CA VAL A 154 1.44 -12.48 1.80
C VAL A 154 1.88 -11.42 2.81
N ARG A 155 3.16 -11.46 3.19
CA ARG A 155 3.82 -10.54 4.12
C ARG A 155 5.27 -10.33 3.75
N LEU A 156 5.84 -9.24 4.26
CA LEU A 156 7.27 -8.93 4.17
C LEU A 156 7.80 -8.54 5.54
N THR A 157 8.93 -9.14 5.92
CA THR A 157 9.73 -8.67 7.05
C THR A 157 10.61 -7.54 6.55
N ALA A 158 10.28 -6.32 6.93
CA ALA A 158 10.91 -5.12 6.38
C ALA A 158 11.32 -4.15 7.50
N GLN A 159 12.19 -4.63 8.40
CA GLN A 159 12.76 -3.80 9.46
C GLN A 159 13.50 -2.61 8.85
N GLY A 160 13.20 -1.40 9.32
CA GLY A 160 13.85 -0.16 8.87
C GLY A 160 13.48 0.34 7.45
N ALA A 161 12.64 -0.38 6.70
CA ALA A 161 12.16 0.11 5.40
C ALA A 161 11.21 1.31 5.57
N ASP A 162 11.07 2.16 4.56
CA ASP A 162 10.10 3.25 4.63
C ASP A 162 8.66 2.71 4.58
N GLY A 163 7.79 3.20 5.47
CA GLY A 163 6.41 2.73 5.59
C GLY A 163 5.55 3.13 4.40
N ASP A 164 5.80 4.31 3.82
CA ASP A 164 5.09 4.78 2.63
C ASP A 164 5.53 3.98 1.41
N ALA A 165 6.83 3.74 1.22
CA ALA A 165 7.35 2.89 0.15
C ALA A 165 6.80 1.45 0.22
N LEU A 166 6.66 0.88 1.42
CA LEU A 166 6.03 -0.44 1.61
C LEU A 166 4.54 -0.44 1.25
N ARG A 167 3.78 0.59 1.66
CA ARG A 167 2.37 0.76 1.23
C ARG A 167 2.29 0.88 -0.28
N GLN A 168 3.12 1.74 -0.87
CA GLN A 168 3.20 1.96 -2.31
C GLN A 168 3.66 0.71 -3.06
N LEU A 169 4.32 -0.25 -2.42
CA LEU A 169 4.62 -1.57 -2.99
C LEU A 169 3.42 -2.53 -2.92
N GLY A 170 2.42 -2.24 -2.08
CA GLY A 170 1.24 -3.09 -1.83
C GLY A 170 1.30 -3.83 -0.49
N PHE A 171 2.25 -3.51 0.39
CA PHE A 171 2.45 -4.14 1.70
C PHE A 171 2.41 -3.11 2.84
N PRO A 172 1.25 -2.48 3.13
CA PRO A 172 1.15 -1.56 4.26
C PRO A 172 1.60 -2.20 5.58
N ARG A 173 2.24 -1.37 6.42
CA ARG A 173 2.68 -1.78 7.76
C ARG A 173 1.49 -2.07 8.67
N LEU A 174 1.58 -3.17 9.40
CA LEU A 174 0.68 -3.53 10.50
C LEU A 174 1.48 -4.13 11.64
N ALA A 175 1.50 -3.44 12.79
CA ALA A 175 2.39 -3.77 13.91
C ALA A 175 3.85 -3.90 13.41
N GLN A 176 4.51 -5.03 13.66
CA GLN A 176 5.88 -5.31 13.22
C GLN A 176 5.97 -5.90 11.80
N GLN A 177 4.83 -6.18 11.17
CA GLN A 177 4.74 -6.84 9.88
C GLN A 177 4.38 -5.85 8.77
N SER A 178 4.62 -6.24 7.52
CA SER A 178 4.08 -5.57 6.33
C SER A 178 3.22 -6.57 5.59
N ILE A 179 1.91 -6.36 5.55
CA ILE A 179 0.94 -7.34 5.05
C ILE A 179 0.41 -6.88 3.70
N ARG A 180 0.25 -7.82 2.76
CA ARG A 180 -0.31 -7.50 1.45
C ARG A 180 -1.69 -6.86 1.59
N VAL A 181 -1.92 -5.77 0.88
CA VAL A 181 -3.06 -4.87 1.12
C VAL A 181 -4.44 -5.56 1.02
N ASP A 182 -4.60 -6.54 0.13
CA ASP A 182 -5.81 -7.35 0.01
C ASP A 182 -6.12 -8.13 1.30
N LEU A 183 -5.10 -8.73 1.89
CA LEU A 183 -5.23 -9.49 3.14
C LEU A 183 -5.39 -8.56 4.35
N TYR A 184 -4.77 -7.38 4.32
CA TYR A 184 -5.01 -6.33 5.31
C TYR A 184 -6.50 -5.93 5.33
N GLU A 185 -7.08 -5.65 4.16
CA GLU A 185 -8.49 -5.26 4.04
C GLU A 185 -9.45 -6.39 4.37
N ARG A 186 -9.11 -7.63 3.99
CA ARG A 186 -9.85 -8.84 4.41
C ARG A 186 -9.89 -8.96 5.92
N LEU A 187 -8.75 -8.77 6.59
CA LEU A 187 -8.65 -8.77 8.05
C LEU A 187 -9.54 -7.69 8.68
N LEU A 188 -9.49 -6.45 8.18
CA LEU A 188 -10.36 -5.37 8.69
C LEU A 188 -11.85 -5.67 8.51
N THR A 189 -12.21 -6.35 7.43
CA THR A 189 -13.59 -6.76 7.16
C THR A 189 -14.04 -7.81 8.17
N HIS A 190 -13.24 -8.87 8.32
CA HIS A 190 -13.47 -9.98 9.24
C HIS A 190 -13.57 -9.57 10.71
N LEU A 191 -12.73 -8.61 11.15
CA LEU A 191 -12.78 -8.11 12.52
C LEU A 191 -14.01 -7.24 12.78
N ALA A 192 -14.44 -6.44 11.79
CA ALA A 192 -15.64 -5.63 11.94
C ALA A 192 -16.92 -6.47 11.97
N GLU A 193 -16.97 -7.58 11.24
CA GLU A 193 -18.06 -8.55 11.31
C GLU A 193 -18.17 -9.14 12.72
N ARG A 194 -17.04 -9.60 13.29
CA ARG A 194 -16.99 -10.07 14.68
C ARG A 194 -17.39 -9.03 15.70
N GLU A 195 -16.93 -7.79 15.52
CA GLU A 195 -17.30 -6.68 16.39
C GLU A 195 -18.82 -6.44 16.37
N ARG A 196 -19.48 -6.54 15.20
CA ARG A 196 -20.93 -6.40 15.10
C ARG A 196 -21.68 -7.54 15.77
N SER A 197 -21.15 -8.77 15.71
CA SER A 197 -21.78 -9.94 16.33
C SER A 197 -21.62 -9.99 17.86
N ALA A 198 -20.58 -9.34 18.43
CA ALA A 198 -20.32 -9.35 19.87
C ALA A 198 -19.83 -7.98 20.42
N PRO A 199 -20.66 -6.92 20.35
CA PRO A 199 -20.22 -5.55 20.60
C PRO A 199 -19.85 -5.24 22.07
N SER A 200 -20.46 -5.94 23.04
CA SER A 200 -20.24 -5.69 24.48
C SER A 200 -19.25 -6.66 25.11
N GLU A 201 -19.36 -7.94 24.79
CA GLU A 201 -18.54 -9.01 25.38
C GLU A 201 -17.19 -9.21 24.67
N GLY A 202 -17.03 -8.64 23.47
CA GLY A 202 -15.90 -8.92 22.59
C GLY A 202 -15.99 -10.29 21.91
N PHE A 203 -15.09 -10.55 20.99
CA PHE A 203 -15.01 -11.79 20.19
C PHE A 203 -13.79 -12.62 20.56
N ALA A 204 -13.86 -13.94 20.38
CA ALA A 204 -12.73 -14.83 20.57
C ALA A 204 -11.61 -14.53 19.57
N LEU A 205 -10.34 -14.75 19.95
CA LEU A 205 -9.19 -14.54 19.08
C LEU A 205 -9.38 -15.27 17.73
N PRO A 206 -9.35 -14.57 16.57
CA PRO A 206 -9.68 -15.15 15.27
C PRO A 206 -8.47 -15.92 14.72
N VAL A 207 -8.22 -17.12 15.23
CA VAL A 207 -7.05 -17.95 14.92
C VAL A 207 -6.95 -18.32 13.42
N GLU A 208 -8.06 -18.33 12.70
CA GLU A 208 -8.10 -18.54 11.25
C GLU A 208 -7.33 -17.45 10.46
N VAL A 209 -7.15 -16.26 11.04
CA VAL A 209 -6.33 -15.18 10.46
C VAL A 209 -4.86 -15.60 10.34
N CYS A 210 -4.38 -16.48 11.23
CA CYS A 210 -3.02 -17.03 11.16
C CYS A 210 -2.75 -17.70 9.82
N HIS A 211 -3.72 -18.46 9.29
CA HIS A 211 -3.57 -19.16 8.02
C HIS A 211 -3.48 -18.19 6.84
N TRP A 212 -4.29 -17.13 6.82
CA TRP A 212 -4.29 -16.14 5.74
C TRP A 212 -2.98 -15.37 5.66
N LEU A 213 -2.41 -15.04 6.82
CA LEU A 213 -1.24 -14.18 6.95
C LEU A 213 0.07 -14.96 7.20
N GLY A 214 -0.01 -16.29 7.28
CA GLY A 214 1.09 -17.21 7.56
C GLY A 214 1.76 -17.03 8.92
N LEU A 215 1.10 -16.42 9.91
CA LEU A 215 1.68 -16.00 11.19
C LEU A 215 1.37 -16.94 12.34
N PRO A 216 2.30 -17.11 13.31
CA PRO A 216 2.02 -17.87 14.51
C PRO A 216 0.95 -17.17 15.35
N ARG A 217 0.20 -17.96 16.14
CA ARG A 217 -0.87 -17.44 17.01
C ARG A 217 -0.39 -16.35 17.97
N ALA A 218 0.87 -16.44 18.42
CA ALA A 218 1.49 -15.46 19.31
C ALA A 218 1.60 -14.04 18.70
N GLU A 219 1.56 -13.91 17.37
CA GLU A 219 1.62 -12.63 16.67
C GLU A 219 0.24 -11.98 16.44
N LEU A 220 -0.86 -12.68 16.73
CA LEU A 220 -2.20 -12.10 16.58
C LEU A 220 -2.50 -10.98 17.58
N PRO A 221 -2.21 -11.11 18.90
CA PRO A 221 -2.45 -10.04 19.86
C PRO A 221 -1.84 -8.67 19.47
N PRO A 222 -0.54 -8.53 19.18
CA PRO A 222 0.03 -7.23 18.82
C PRO A 222 -0.54 -6.68 17.50
N LEU A 223 -0.98 -7.55 16.59
CA LEU A 223 -1.66 -7.16 15.36
C LEU A 223 -3.05 -6.58 15.65
N LEU A 224 -3.83 -7.20 16.54
CA LEU A 224 -5.13 -6.68 16.97
C LEU A 224 -5.00 -5.35 17.73
N GLU A 225 -4.00 -5.23 18.60
CA GLU A 225 -3.68 -4.00 19.32
C GLU A 225 -3.36 -2.85 18.36
N ALA A 226 -2.55 -3.11 17.33
CA ALA A 226 -2.25 -2.13 16.29
C ALA A 226 -3.49 -1.66 15.51
N LEU A 227 -4.54 -2.49 15.45
CA LEU A 227 -5.84 -2.15 14.84
C LEU A 227 -6.83 -1.49 15.82
N GLY A 228 -6.41 -1.26 17.07
CA GLY A 228 -7.20 -0.61 18.11
C GLY A 228 -8.14 -1.54 18.85
N TYR A 229 -7.83 -2.84 18.92
CA TYR A 229 -8.51 -3.79 19.80
C TYR A 229 -7.71 -3.99 21.08
N ALA A 230 -8.37 -4.44 22.14
CA ALA A 230 -7.74 -4.82 23.39
C ALA A 230 -8.44 -6.05 23.99
N PRO A 231 -7.76 -6.79 24.88
CA PRO A 231 -8.40 -7.83 25.68
C PRO A 231 -9.64 -7.30 26.41
N ALA A 232 -10.75 -8.03 26.31
CA ALA A 232 -11.99 -7.74 27.00
C ALA A 232 -12.04 -8.36 28.41
N ASP A 233 -11.16 -9.34 28.66
CA ASP A 233 -10.97 -10.05 29.93
C ASP A 233 -9.48 -10.05 30.33
N ARG A 234 -9.18 -10.52 31.55
CA ARG A 234 -7.80 -10.65 32.05
C ARG A 234 -7.01 -11.79 31.41
N GLN A 235 -7.72 -12.76 30.81
CA GLN A 235 -7.12 -13.99 30.25
C GLN A 235 -6.69 -13.80 28.78
N GLY A 236 -7.06 -12.68 28.14
CA GLY A 236 -6.81 -12.45 26.72
C GLY A 236 -7.66 -13.31 25.79
N SER A 237 -8.73 -13.93 26.30
CA SER A 237 -9.53 -14.90 25.54
C SER A 237 -10.50 -14.21 24.58
N ARG A 238 -11.02 -13.05 25.01
CA ARG A 238 -11.92 -12.20 24.21
C ARG A 238 -11.29 -10.84 23.92
N TRP A 239 -11.65 -10.27 22.78
CA TRP A 239 -11.09 -9.03 22.24
C TRP A 239 -12.22 -8.09 21.82
N ARG A 240 -12.06 -6.79 22.11
CA ARG A 240 -13.04 -5.77 21.70
C ARG A 240 -12.36 -4.52 21.19
N ARG A 241 -13.05 -3.77 20.32
CA ARG A 241 -12.53 -2.49 19.84
C ARG A 241 -12.49 -1.49 20.99
N VAL A 242 -11.35 -0.82 21.14
CA VAL A 242 -11.22 0.31 22.07
C VAL A 242 -11.96 1.49 21.45
N ARG A 243 -13.18 1.77 21.92
CA ARG A 243 -13.90 2.99 21.52
C ARG A 243 -13.08 4.19 21.97
N ARG A 244 -12.64 5.01 21.02
CA ARG A 244 -11.81 6.21 21.24
C ARG A 244 -12.60 7.37 21.91
N ARG A 245 -13.50 7.07 22.85
CA ARG A 245 -14.30 8.02 23.64
C ARG A 245 -13.84 8.03 25.11
N ALA A 246 -12.53 8.16 25.38
CA ALA A 246 -12.03 8.31 26.75
C ALA A 246 -10.61 8.88 26.86
N ALA A 247 -9.75 8.66 25.85
CA ALA A 247 -8.35 9.10 25.90
C ALA A 247 -8.18 10.63 25.93
N GLU A 248 -9.08 11.37 25.28
CA GLU A 248 -9.07 12.85 25.30
C GLU A 248 -9.59 13.43 26.62
N ARG A 249 -10.57 12.78 27.28
CA ARG A 249 -11.08 13.22 28.59
C ARG A 249 -10.04 13.04 29.72
N ARG A 250 -9.23 11.97 29.67
CA ARG A 250 -8.14 11.74 30.67
C ARG A 250 -6.97 12.72 30.52
N LYS A 251 -6.64 13.16 29.30
CA LYS A 251 -5.60 14.20 29.08
C LYS A 251 -6.10 15.62 29.41
N GLY A 252 -7.37 15.93 29.17
CA GLY A 252 -7.97 17.22 29.52
C GLY A 252 -8.17 17.44 31.03
N SER A 253 -8.53 16.40 31.78
CA SER A 253 -8.72 16.47 33.24
C SER A 253 -7.39 16.67 34.00
N ARG A 254 -6.29 16.02 33.58
CA ARG A 254 -4.98 16.21 34.21
C ARG A 254 -4.34 17.57 33.94
N ARG A 255 -4.71 18.28 32.86
CA ARG A 255 -4.22 19.64 32.58
C ARG A 255 -4.93 20.74 33.38
N ARG A 256 -6.19 20.53 33.79
CA ARG A 256 -6.94 21.52 34.59
C ARG A 256 -6.65 21.44 36.10
N GLY A 257 -6.09 20.33 36.59
CA GLY A 257 -5.74 20.16 38.01
C GLY A 257 -4.45 20.84 38.45
N THR A 258 -3.58 21.28 37.53
CA THR A 258 -2.24 21.79 37.85
C THR A 258 -2.12 23.32 37.74
N GLN A 259 -3.20 24.04 37.38
CA GLN A 259 -3.21 25.51 37.27
C GLN A 259 -3.93 26.23 38.44
N GLY A 260 -4.40 25.51 39.46
CA GLY A 260 -5.23 26.08 40.54
C GLY A 260 -4.60 26.02 41.94
N ARG A 261 -3.27 26.16 42.08
CA ARG A 261 -2.63 26.18 43.41
C ARG A 261 -1.36 27.04 43.44
N GLN A 262 -1.50 28.32 43.13
CA GLN A 262 -0.57 29.38 43.54
C GLN A 262 -1.36 30.66 43.81
N THR A 263 -1.82 30.79 45.05
CA THR A 263 -2.14 32.04 45.75
C THR A 263 -1.84 31.79 47.21
#